data_AF-A0A074W956-F1
#
_entry.id   AF-A0A074W956-F1
#
_cell.length_a   1.000
_cell.length_b   1.000
_cell.length_c   1.000
_cell.angle_alpha   90.00
_cell.angle_beta   90.00
_cell.angle_gamma   90.00
#
_symmetry.space_group_name_H-M   'P 1'
#
loop_
_entity.id
_entity.type
_entity.pdbx_description
1 polymer ?
#
loop_
_entity_poly.entity_id
_entity_poly.type
_entity_poly.pdbx_seq_one_letter_code
_entity_poly.pdbx_strand_id
1 'polypeptide(L)'
;MTAPVYFLSHGTAFLLQNDSRVRDYWRKIGQEALDNGCKGVIMMAAHWNVNGDNQIRVAMKPEPGMMPLTNAHPDIWKNSKPNTDIQIGKRADETIDWMIDSEIALVGMFGDKCPPTVIISQNSYWDPWFHARMGAAVRSLRHEGYLLISSGGGTHNLYRTEWHYALKYRDVFANMEDFYHSVRDDPDHSVLAPAIWSRCTPHLPESTETSKLIPVPRPNPLPSVSISSMGLIDKIITPRCGLVEVKNPWVTGEELSNGLGVFLGTFRGRLCLSATYDDAWHDKAEVLDFLDRCIAIVVQSVPT
;
A
#
# COMPACT_ATOMS: atom_id res chain seq x y z
N MET A 1 -22.16 16.63 7.57
CA MET A 1 -21.38 15.65 6.77
C MET A 1 -20.32 15.06 7.69
N THR A 2 -20.02 13.76 7.60
CA THR A 2 -19.03 13.12 8.48
C THR A 2 -17.69 13.03 7.76
N ALA A 3 -16.62 13.58 8.33
CA ALA A 3 -15.29 13.52 7.73
C ALA A 3 -14.82 12.06 7.55
N PRO A 4 -14.04 11.76 6.49
CA PRO A 4 -13.49 10.42 6.26
C PRO A 4 -12.37 10.07 7.27
N VAL A 5 -11.90 8.82 7.20
CA VAL A 5 -10.71 8.35 7.92
C VAL A 5 -9.78 7.73 6.90
N TYR A 6 -8.50 8.05 6.98
CA TYR A 6 -7.49 7.50 6.07
C TYR A 6 -6.40 6.77 6.83
N PHE A 7 -6.00 5.60 6.32
CA PHE A 7 -4.72 4.98 6.63
C PHE A 7 -3.82 5.16 5.40
N LEU A 8 -2.71 5.87 5.57
CA LEU A 8 -1.79 6.23 4.49
C LEU A 8 -0.46 5.55 4.73
N SER A 9 0.05 4.86 3.72
CA SER A 9 1.42 4.34 3.80
C SER A 9 2.39 5.51 3.65
N HIS A 10 3.20 5.85 4.66
CA HIS A 10 4.11 7.00 4.52
C HIS A 10 5.16 6.79 3.43
N GLY A 11 5.58 5.53 3.22
CA GLY A 11 6.54 5.17 2.19
C GLY A 11 7.86 5.95 2.31
N THR A 12 8.27 6.60 1.23
CA THR A 12 9.45 7.47 1.23
C THR A 12 9.11 8.78 0.55
N ALA A 13 9.94 9.81 0.71
CA ALA A 13 9.70 11.10 0.08
C ALA A 13 9.69 11.03 -1.47
N PHE A 14 10.18 9.94 -2.08
CA PHE A 14 10.00 9.67 -3.52
C PHE A 14 8.53 9.74 -3.95
N LEU A 15 7.59 9.39 -3.06
CA LEU A 15 6.14 9.48 -3.34
C LEU A 15 5.68 10.91 -3.61
N LEU A 16 6.40 11.92 -3.13
CA LEU A 16 6.06 13.33 -3.36
C LEU A 16 6.54 13.82 -4.73
N GLN A 17 7.67 13.29 -5.18
CA GLN A 17 8.32 13.72 -6.41
C GLN A 17 7.80 12.95 -7.62
N ASN A 18 7.75 11.62 -7.53
CA ASN A 18 7.47 10.78 -8.69
C ASN A 18 5.97 10.76 -9.01
N ASP A 19 5.66 10.74 -10.31
CA ASP A 19 4.31 10.54 -10.79
C ASP A 19 3.81 9.18 -10.34
N SER A 20 2.73 9.16 -9.57
CA SER A 20 2.16 7.92 -9.07
C SER A 20 0.70 8.09 -8.70
N ARG A 21 -0.04 6.99 -8.83
CA ARG A 21 -1.44 6.93 -8.38
C ARG A 21 -1.59 7.26 -6.89
N VAL A 22 -0.56 7.00 -6.08
CA VAL A 22 -0.54 7.32 -4.65
C VAL A 22 -0.49 8.82 -4.45
N ARG A 23 0.45 9.50 -5.13
CA ARG A 23 0.59 10.96 -5.08
C ARG A 23 -0.67 11.67 -5.55
N ASP A 24 -1.23 11.23 -6.68
CA ASP A 24 -2.42 11.86 -7.24
C ASP A 24 -3.64 11.66 -6.33
N TYR A 25 -3.75 10.48 -5.72
CA TYR A 25 -4.80 10.21 -4.73
C TYR A 25 -4.65 11.06 -3.48
N TRP A 26 -3.43 11.23 -2.95
CA TRP A 26 -3.16 12.11 -1.81
C TRP A 26 -3.53 13.57 -2.08
N ARG A 27 -3.12 14.11 -3.24
CA ARG A 27 -3.50 15.46 -3.67
C ARG A 27 -5.01 15.61 -3.77
N LYS A 28 -5.69 14.62 -4.35
CA LYS A 28 -7.15 14.61 -4.46
C LYS A 28 -7.83 14.66 -3.09
N ILE A 29 -7.50 13.75 -2.17
CA ILE A 29 -8.16 13.71 -0.86
C ILE A 29 -7.80 14.91 0.03
N GLY A 30 -6.61 15.49 -0.17
CA GLY A 30 -6.20 16.72 0.49
C GLY A 30 -7.00 17.93 -0.02
N GLN A 31 -7.14 18.08 -1.34
CA GLN A 31 -7.97 19.13 -1.94
C GLN A 31 -9.43 18.97 -1.55
N GLU A 32 -9.99 17.76 -1.60
CA GLU A 32 -11.35 17.48 -1.15
C GLU A 32 -11.55 17.86 0.32
N ALA A 33 -10.58 17.59 1.20
CA ALA A 33 -10.66 18.00 2.60
C ALA A 33 -10.68 19.53 2.75
N LEU A 34 -9.84 20.27 2.00
CA LEU A 34 -9.81 21.73 2.01
C LEU A 34 -11.14 22.32 1.47
N ASP A 35 -11.63 21.80 0.35
CA ASP A 35 -12.88 22.25 -0.29
C ASP A 35 -14.10 22.04 0.61
N ASN A 36 -14.07 21.02 1.47
CA ASN A 36 -15.13 20.73 2.45
C ASN A 36 -14.93 21.41 3.81
N GLY A 37 -13.99 22.36 3.92
CA GLY A 37 -13.77 23.14 5.14
C GLY A 37 -13.25 22.32 6.32
N CYS A 38 -12.32 21.38 6.06
CA CYS A 38 -11.63 20.62 7.11
C CYS A 38 -11.11 21.56 8.20
N LYS A 39 -11.56 21.35 9.44
CA LYS A 39 -11.16 22.19 10.59
C LYS A 39 -9.76 21.89 11.07
N GLY A 40 -9.31 20.65 10.88
CA GLY A 40 -8.01 20.19 11.32
C GLY A 40 -7.82 18.69 11.12
N VAL A 41 -6.60 18.23 11.33
CA VAL A 41 -6.19 16.83 11.21
C VAL A 41 -5.84 16.28 12.58
N ILE A 42 -6.33 15.08 12.89
CA ILE A 42 -5.86 14.30 14.03
C ILE A 42 -5.14 13.08 13.48
N MET A 43 -3.84 13.03 13.74
CA MET A 43 -2.93 12.09 13.12
C MET A 43 -2.30 11.14 14.14
N MET A 44 -2.26 9.86 13.84
CA MET A 44 -1.41 8.89 14.55
C MET A 44 -0.35 8.35 13.60
N ALA A 45 0.91 8.67 13.87
CA ALA A 45 2.04 8.37 12.99
C ALA A 45 2.93 7.28 13.61
N ALA A 46 3.42 6.36 12.78
CA ALA A 46 4.17 5.16 13.16
C ALA A 46 5.49 5.40 13.93
N HIS A 47 6.13 6.56 13.77
CA HIS A 47 7.48 6.81 14.29
C HIS A 47 7.51 7.45 15.69
N TRP A 48 6.35 7.70 16.29
CA TRP A 48 6.29 8.21 17.66
C TRP A 48 5.63 7.22 18.62
N ASN A 49 6.47 6.51 19.38
CA ASN A 49 6.06 5.57 20.41
C ASN A 49 6.47 6.09 21.80
N VAL A 50 5.52 6.09 22.73
CA VAL A 50 5.80 6.33 24.15
C VAL A 50 5.99 5.00 24.88
N ASN A 51 6.83 5.01 25.91
CA ASN A 51 7.18 3.84 26.71
C ASN A 51 6.57 3.93 28.11
N GLY A 52 5.90 2.87 28.56
CA GLY A 52 5.31 2.73 29.89
C GLY A 52 3.80 2.55 29.87
N ASP A 53 3.22 2.28 31.04
CA ASP A 53 1.87 1.73 31.12
C ASP A 53 0.74 2.73 30.84
N ASN A 54 -0.27 2.29 30.09
CA ASN A 54 -1.53 2.96 29.79
C ASN A 54 -1.43 4.47 29.46
N GLN A 55 -0.48 4.84 28.61
CA GLN A 55 -0.24 6.25 28.30
C GLN A 55 -0.24 6.54 26.80
N ILE A 56 -0.63 7.77 26.51
CA ILE A 56 -0.55 8.43 25.20
C ILE A 56 -0.11 9.86 25.44
N ARG A 57 0.52 10.47 24.44
CA ARG A 57 0.88 11.89 24.43
C ARG A 57 0.37 12.55 23.16
N VAL A 58 0.26 13.87 23.23
CA VAL A 58 -0.19 14.71 22.13
C VAL A 58 0.93 15.70 21.81
N ALA A 59 1.41 15.73 20.57
CA ALA A 59 2.48 16.65 20.15
C ALA A 59 1.89 18.06 20.03
N MET A 60 2.39 18.98 20.87
CA MET A 60 1.81 20.32 21.06
C MET A 60 2.86 21.44 20.99
N LYS A 61 4.06 21.12 20.49
CA LYS A 61 5.08 22.13 20.21
C LYS A 61 4.52 23.13 19.18
N PRO A 62 4.43 24.45 19.49
CA PRO A 62 3.79 25.41 18.60
C PRO A 62 4.46 25.53 17.23
N GLU A 63 5.79 25.51 17.23
CA GLU A 63 6.63 25.53 16.03
C GLU A 63 7.56 24.32 16.07
N PRO A 64 7.09 23.11 15.72
CA PRO A 64 7.94 21.95 15.64
C PRO A 64 8.87 22.08 14.42
N GLY A 65 10.07 21.55 14.57
CA GLY A 65 10.95 21.31 13.45
C GLY A 65 10.37 20.27 12.49
N MET A 66 10.91 20.27 11.27
CA MET A 66 10.69 19.21 10.30
C MET A 66 11.99 18.49 9.98
N MET A 67 11.90 17.20 9.70
CA MET A 67 13.00 16.44 9.12
C MET A 67 13.14 16.81 7.63
N PRO A 68 14.38 16.83 7.09
CA PRO A 68 14.56 16.92 5.66
C PRO A 68 13.90 15.72 4.97
N LEU A 69 12.97 15.98 4.04
CA LEU A 69 12.35 14.93 3.21
C LEU A 69 13.34 14.47 2.13
N THR A 70 14.35 13.74 2.59
CA THR A 70 15.42 13.20 1.74
C THR A 70 14.81 12.33 0.64
N ASN A 71 15.28 12.52 -0.61
CA ASN A 71 14.74 11.94 -1.85
C ASN A 71 13.53 12.64 -2.48
N ALA A 72 13.12 13.80 -1.97
CA ALA A 72 12.28 14.76 -2.71
C ALA A 72 13.07 16.04 -3.00
N HIS A 73 12.87 16.64 -4.17
CA HIS A 73 13.42 17.96 -4.48
C HIS A 73 12.95 19.00 -3.43
N PRO A 74 13.83 19.84 -2.87
CA PRO A 74 13.47 20.79 -1.82
C PRO A 74 12.30 21.71 -2.17
N ASP A 75 12.13 22.08 -3.44
CA ASP A 75 11.03 22.94 -3.88
C ASP A 75 9.64 22.37 -3.57
N ILE A 76 9.52 21.05 -3.39
CA ILE A 76 8.26 20.38 -3.06
C ILE A 76 7.84 20.68 -1.61
N TRP A 77 8.78 20.79 -0.67
CA TRP A 77 8.48 20.80 0.76
C TRP A 77 9.06 22.00 1.52
N LYS A 78 10.00 22.76 0.95
CA LYS A 78 10.69 23.89 1.62
C LYS A 78 9.76 24.99 2.12
N ASN A 79 8.60 25.16 1.46
CA ASN A 79 7.59 26.15 1.83
C ASN A 79 6.52 25.58 2.77
N SER A 80 6.47 24.25 2.94
CA SER A 80 5.58 23.61 3.89
C SER A 80 6.07 23.90 5.31
N LYS A 81 5.14 24.24 6.20
CA LYS A 81 5.42 24.45 7.61
C LYS A 81 4.46 23.61 8.44
N PRO A 82 4.91 23.04 9.56
CA PRO A 82 3.99 22.43 10.50
C PRO A 82 2.97 23.44 11.00
N ASN A 83 1.74 22.96 11.18
CA ASN A 83 0.63 23.77 11.67
C ASN A 83 0.04 23.05 12.89
N THR A 84 0.71 23.12 14.04
CA THR A 84 0.25 22.40 15.24
C THR A 84 -1.02 23.03 15.80
N ASP A 85 -2.08 22.24 15.99
CA ASP A 85 -3.29 22.71 16.67
C ASP A 85 -3.13 22.62 18.21
N ILE A 86 -2.74 23.74 18.80
CA ILE A 86 -2.49 23.84 20.24
C ILE A 86 -3.77 23.93 21.10
N GLN A 87 -4.96 24.01 20.50
CA GLN A 87 -6.21 24.26 21.24
C GLN A 87 -6.91 22.98 21.70
N ILE A 88 -6.73 21.86 20.99
CA ILE A 88 -7.52 20.63 21.22
C ILE A 88 -6.79 19.57 22.05
N GLY A 89 -5.50 19.75 22.36
CA GLY A 89 -4.68 18.76 23.05
C GLY A 89 -4.75 18.81 24.58
N LYS A 90 -4.98 17.65 25.21
CA LYS A 90 -4.69 17.40 26.64
C LYS A 90 -3.53 16.40 26.73
N ARG A 91 -2.72 16.45 27.80
CA ARG A 91 -1.47 15.65 27.94
C ARG A 91 -0.46 16.00 26.84
N ALA A 92 -0.22 17.30 26.72
CA ALA A 92 0.68 17.92 25.76
C ALA A 92 2.14 17.51 25.99
N ASP A 93 2.84 17.23 24.91
CA ASP A 93 4.29 17.17 24.84
C ASP A 93 4.77 18.29 23.91
N GLU A 94 5.40 19.31 24.50
CA GLU A 94 5.86 20.51 23.80
C GLU A 94 7.28 20.35 23.25
N THR A 95 7.88 19.16 23.40
CA THR A 95 9.27 18.89 22.98
C THR A 95 9.38 18.18 21.64
N ILE A 96 8.26 17.61 21.15
CA ILE A 96 8.24 16.73 19.98
C ILE A 96 8.18 17.52 18.69
N ASP A 97 9.15 17.25 17.82
CA ASP A 97 9.14 17.69 16.42
C ASP A 97 8.30 16.73 15.56
N TRP A 98 7.87 17.20 14.39
CA TRP A 98 7.20 16.32 13.44
C TRP A 98 8.21 15.31 12.88
N MET A 99 7.75 14.09 12.65
CA MET A 99 8.56 13.00 12.14
C MET A 99 8.19 12.74 10.68
N ILE A 100 9.15 12.22 9.92
CA ILE A 100 9.05 12.02 8.46
C ILE A 100 7.77 11.30 8.00
N ASP A 101 7.25 10.37 8.79
CA ASP A 101 6.03 9.61 8.51
C ASP A 101 4.75 10.44 8.63
N SER A 102 4.76 11.50 9.43
CA SER A 102 3.72 12.52 9.44
C SER A 102 3.87 13.51 8.29
N GLU A 103 5.11 13.97 8.07
CA GLU A 103 5.43 15.04 7.12
C GLU A 103 5.14 14.65 5.67
N ILE A 104 5.56 13.45 5.24
CA ILE A 104 5.37 13.01 3.85
C ILE A 104 3.88 13.03 3.48
N ALA A 105 3.02 12.46 4.32
CA ALA A 105 1.58 12.41 4.03
C ALA A 105 0.96 13.82 4.03
N LEU A 106 1.29 14.65 5.02
CA LEU A 106 0.72 16.00 5.15
C LEU A 106 1.18 16.93 4.03
N VAL A 107 2.46 16.92 3.66
CA VAL A 107 2.98 17.66 2.51
C VAL A 107 2.36 17.15 1.21
N GLY A 108 2.25 15.83 1.04
CA GLY A 108 1.66 15.23 -0.16
C GLY A 108 0.17 15.55 -0.36
N MET A 109 -0.58 15.66 0.74
CA MET A 109 -2.00 16.00 0.70
C MET A 109 -2.24 17.51 0.57
N PHE A 110 -1.54 18.33 1.36
CA PHE A 110 -1.91 19.73 1.57
C PHE A 110 -0.88 20.74 1.09
N GLY A 111 0.35 20.31 0.77
CA GLY A 111 1.45 21.21 0.45
C GLY A 111 1.68 22.25 1.56
N ASP A 112 1.67 23.53 1.18
CA ASP A 112 1.80 24.68 2.07
C ASP A 112 0.50 25.10 2.77
N LYS A 113 -0.62 24.41 2.51
CA LYS A 113 -1.95 24.70 3.08
C LYS A 113 -2.39 23.65 4.10
N CYS A 114 -1.44 23.09 4.85
CA CYS A 114 -1.72 22.08 5.87
C CYS A 114 -2.69 22.63 6.93
N PRO A 115 -3.86 21.98 7.18
CA PRO A 115 -4.77 22.38 8.25
C PRO A 115 -4.11 22.26 9.63
N PRO A 116 -4.69 22.90 10.67
CA PRO A 116 -4.26 22.69 12.06
C PRO A 116 -4.23 21.19 12.38
N THR A 117 -3.10 20.68 12.84
CA THR A 117 -2.81 19.26 12.94
C THR A 117 -2.37 18.91 14.35
N VAL A 118 -2.92 17.82 14.88
CA VAL A 118 -2.49 17.20 16.14
C VAL A 118 -1.93 15.83 15.84
N ILE A 119 -0.72 15.55 16.34
CA ILE A 119 -0.14 14.21 16.29
C ILE A 119 -0.32 13.55 17.66
N ILE A 120 -0.80 12.31 17.67
CA ILE A 120 -0.98 11.48 18.87
C ILE A 120 0.00 10.31 18.80
N SER A 121 0.68 10.03 19.91
CA SER A 121 1.65 8.95 20.01
C SER A 121 0.99 7.57 19.97
N GLN A 122 1.73 6.57 19.52
CA GLN A 122 1.47 5.16 19.81
C GLN A 122 2.08 4.75 21.15
N ASN A 123 1.75 3.57 21.65
CA ASN A 123 2.37 2.99 22.84
C ASN A 123 2.97 1.61 22.51
N SER A 124 4.29 1.50 22.66
CA SER A 124 5.07 0.31 22.29
C SER A 124 4.81 -0.91 23.19
N TYR A 125 4.23 -0.72 24.37
CA TYR A 125 3.97 -1.79 25.35
C TYR A 125 2.54 -2.32 25.30
N TRP A 126 1.69 -1.77 24.42
CA TRP A 126 0.26 -2.04 24.40
C TRP A 126 -0.21 -2.65 23.08
N ASP A 127 -1.26 -3.47 23.21
CA ASP A 127 -1.83 -4.23 22.11
C ASP A 127 -2.55 -3.36 21.05
N PRO A 128 -2.90 -3.93 19.89
CA PRO A 128 -3.68 -3.21 18.88
C PRO A 128 -5.06 -2.72 19.37
N TRP A 129 -5.67 -3.38 20.36
CA TRP A 129 -6.97 -2.97 20.90
C TRP A 129 -6.89 -1.66 21.68
N PHE A 130 -5.79 -1.41 22.37
CA PHE A 130 -5.49 -0.12 22.96
C PHE A 130 -5.56 1.01 21.92
N HIS A 131 -4.89 0.82 20.79
CA HIS A 131 -4.87 1.78 19.71
C HIS A 131 -6.24 1.89 19.01
N ALA A 132 -6.98 0.79 18.90
CA ALA A 132 -8.37 0.82 18.41
C ALA A 132 -9.30 1.63 19.33
N ARG A 133 -9.14 1.52 20.66
CA ARG A 133 -9.88 2.33 21.64
C ARG A 133 -9.55 3.81 21.51
N MET A 134 -8.30 4.18 21.19
CA MET A 134 -7.95 5.57 20.90
C MET A 134 -8.73 6.10 19.68
N GLY A 135 -8.75 5.34 18.58
CA GLY A 135 -9.56 5.67 17.40
C GLY A 135 -11.04 5.82 17.74
N ALA A 136 -11.58 4.92 18.56
CA ALA A 136 -12.95 5.01 19.06
C ALA A 136 -13.20 6.26 19.91
N ALA A 137 -12.22 6.71 20.70
CA ALA A 137 -12.33 7.91 21.53
C ALA A 137 -12.36 9.21 20.71
N VAL A 138 -11.62 9.28 19.60
CA VAL A 138 -11.58 10.47 18.73
C VAL A 138 -12.59 10.45 17.58
N ARG A 139 -13.34 9.35 17.42
CA ARG A 139 -14.25 9.15 16.26
C ARG A 139 -15.31 10.25 16.11
N SER A 140 -15.80 10.82 17.21
CA SER A 140 -16.87 11.81 17.18
C SER A 140 -16.42 13.13 16.55
N LEU A 141 -15.12 13.45 16.64
CA LEU A 141 -14.53 14.67 16.08
C LEU A 141 -14.67 14.73 14.54
N ARG A 142 -14.91 13.59 13.89
CA ARG A 142 -15.26 13.52 12.45
C ARG A 142 -16.54 14.25 12.12
N HIS A 143 -17.51 14.27 13.04
CA HIS A 143 -18.75 15.02 12.85
C HIS A 143 -18.57 16.52 13.07
N GLU A 144 -17.46 16.91 13.71
CA GLU A 144 -17.11 18.31 13.97
C GLU A 144 -16.25 18.92 12.86
N GLY A 145 -15.84 18.12 11.87
CA GLY A 145 -15.04 18.55 10.71
C GLY A 145 -13.56 18.21 10.81
N TYR A 146 -13.14 17.37 11.75
CA TYR A 146 -11.76 16.90 11.86
C TYR A 146 -11.52 15.66 11.01
N LEU A 147 -10.46 15.69 10.21
CA LEU A 147 -9.98 14.54 9.44
C LEU A 147 -9.12 13.64 10.33
N LEU A 148 -9.40 12.33 10.36
CA LEU A 148 -8.55 11.38 11.06
C LEU A 148 -7.60 10.71 10.06
N ILE A 149 -6.30 10.77 10.34
CA ILE A 149 -5.26 10.15 9.52
C ILE A 149 -4.43 9.21 10.40
N SER A 150 -4.15 8.01 9.91
CA SER A 150 -3.07 7.18 10.43
C SER A 150 -2.02 7.03 9.34
N SER A 151 -0.76 7.09 9.75
CA SER A 151 0.39 6.93 8.85
C SER A 151 1.28 5.78 9.30
N GLY A 152 1.63 4.89 8.37
CA GLY A 152 2.41 3.70 8.66
C GLY A 152 2.79 2.91 7.42
N GLY A 153 2.86 1.58 7.52
CA GLY A 153 3.08 0.69 6.38
C GLY A 153 2.48 -0.69 6.66
N GLY A 154 1.85 -1.31 5.65
CA GLY A 154 1.29 -2.66 5.79
C GLY A 154 2.36 -3.75 5.93
N THR A 155 3.55 -3.51 5.36
CA THR A 155 4.75 -4.34 5.50
C THR A 155 5.93 -3.41 5.77
N HIS A 156 6.70 -3.68 6.82
CA HIS A 156 7.79 -2.78 7.24
C HIS A 156 9.03 -3.55 7.71
N ASN A 157 9.58 -4.39 6.83
CA ASN A 157 10.84 -5.10 7.06
C ASN A 157 11.95 -4.52 6.19
N LEU A 158 12.62 -3.48 6.69
CA LEU A 158 13.63 -2.74 5.95
C LEU A 158 14.89 -3.57 5.62
N TYR A 159 15.10 -4.72 6.29
CA TYR A 159 16.17 -5.66 5.95
C TYR A 159 15.93 -6.40 4.63
N ARG A 160 14.68 -6.47 4.17
CA ARG A 160 14.31 -7.05 2.87
C ARG A 160 14.16 -5.99 1.77
N THR A 161 14.33 -4.71 2.11
CA THR A 161 14.33 -3.65 1.11
C THR A 161 15.67 -3.67 0.37
N GLU A 162 15.63 -3.91 -0.94
CA GLU A 162 16.82 -3.91 -1.80
C GLU A 162 17.24 -2.46 -2.14
N TRP A 163 17.80 -1.76 -1.16
CA TRP A 163 18.17 -0.33 -1.24
C TRP A 163 19.12 0.00 -2.39
N HIS A 164 19.93 -0.98 -2.81
CA HIS A 164 20.89 -0.78 -3.90
C HIS A 164 20.20 -0.44 -5.22
N TYR A 165 18.96 -0.92 -5.46
CA TYR A 165 18.23 -0.57 -6.69
C TYR A 165 17.80 0.90 -6.68
N ALA A 166 17.30 1.38 -5.55
CA ALA A 166 16.86 2.77 -5.38
C ALA A 166 18.01 3.77 -5.54
N LEU A 167 19.22 3.42 -5.08
CA LEU A 167 20.39 4.30 -5.16
C LEU A 167 21.12 4.21 -6.50
N LYS A 168 21.32 3.00 -7.04
CA LYS A 168 22.17 2.77 -8.22
C LYS A 168 21.47 3.04 -9.53
N TYR A 169 20.16 2.79 -9.60
CA TYR A 169 19.42 2.82 -10.85
C TYR A 169 18.32 3.89 -10.85
N ARG A 170 18.35 4.87 -9.94
CA ARG A 170 17.34 5.93 -9.88
C ARG A 170 17.07 6.55 -11.25
N ASP A 171 18.14 6.90 -11.97
CA ASP A 171 18.04 7.54 -13.28
C ASP A 171 17.70 6.51 -14.38
N VAL A 172 18.09 5.25 -14.22
CA VAL A 172 17.76 4.17 -15.17
C VAL A 172 16.28 3.79 -15.07
N PHE A 173 15.73 3.71 -13.85
CA PHE A 173 14.31 3.48 -13.63
C PHE A 173 13.48 4.64 -14.16
N ALA A 174 13.88 5.89 -13.93
CA ALA A 174 13.21 7.04 -14.53
C ALA A 174 13.23 6.97 -16.07
N ASN A 175 14.38 6.70 -16.68
CA ASN A 175 14.49 6.55 -18.15
C ASN A 175 13.67 5.37 -18.69
N MET A 176 13.64 4.24 -17.98
CA MET A 176 12.81 3.10 -18.37
C MET A 176 11.33 3.38 -18.19
N GLU A 177 10.94 4.06 -17.11
CA GLU A 177 9.57 4.49 -16.86
C GLU A 177 9.10 5.45 -17.95
N ASP A 178 9.90 6.46 -18.31
CA ASP A 178 9.65 7.38 -19.42
C ASP A 178 9.54 6.64 -20.76
N PHE A 179 10.43 5.68 -21.01
CA PHE A 179 10.34 4.80 -22.18
C PHE A 179 9.03 3.99 -22.18
N TYR A 180 8.68 3.37 -21.06
CA TYR A 180 7.45 2.57 -20.95
C TYR A 180 6.20 3.43 -21.12
N HIS A 181 6.16 4.63 -20.54
CA HIS A 181 5.04 5.55 -20.71
C HIS A 181 4.95 6.09 -22.12
N SER A 182 6.07 6.48 -22.73
CA SER A 182 6.09 6.91 -24.13
C SER A 182 5.65 5.80 -25.09
N VAL A 183 5.98 4.53 -24.84
CA VAL A 183 5.53 3.40 -25.66
C VAL A 183 4.08 2.98 -25.36
N ARG A 184 3.67 2.98 -24.09
CA ARG A 184 2.34 2.56 -23.65
C ARG A 184 1.24 3.50 -24.15
N ASP A 185 1.50 4.80 -24.11
CA ASP A 185 0.53 5.84 -24.47
C ASP A 185 0.73 6.33 -25.92
N ASP A 186 1.61 5.69 -26.69
CA ASP A 186 1.79 5.92 -28.14
C ASP A 186 0.87 4.99 -28.95
N PRO A 187 -0.17 5.55 -29.61
CA PRO A 187 -1.11 4.78 -30.41
C PRO A 187 -0.41 4.01 -31.55
N ASP A 188 0.65 4.58 -32.12
CA ASP A 188 1.37 3.98 -33.24
C ASP A 188 2.23 2.80 -32.76
N HIS A 189 2.87 2.89 -31.58
CA HIS A 189 3.57 1.76 -30.96
C HIS A 189 2.62 0.63 -30.55
N SER A 190 1.44 0.97 -30.02
CA SER A 190 0.46 -0.04 -29.59
C SER A 190 0.02 -0.96 -30.74
N VAL A 191 -0.05 -0.42 -31.96
CA VAL A 191 -0.39 -1.17 -33.18
C VAL A 191 0.74 -2.13 -33.59
N LEU A 192 1.99 -1.83 -33.22
CA LEU A 192 3.15 -2.67 -33.50
C LEU A 192 3.35 -3.80 -32.49
N ALA A 193 2.72 -3.74 -31.32
CA ALA A 193 2.88 -4.74 -30.26
C ALA A 193 2.61 -6.19 -30.72
N PRO A 194 1.57 -6.50 -31.53
CA PRO A 194 1.37 -7.85 -32.08
C PRO A 194 2.53 -8.31 -32.98
N ALA A 195 3.09 -7.41 -33.79
CA ALA A 195 4.21 -7.72 -34.68
C ALA A 195 5.53 -7.91 -33.93
N ILE A 196 5.78 -7.09 -32.90
CA ILE A 196 6.94 -7.22 -32.01
C ILE A 196 6.85 -8.53 -31.22
N TRP A 197 5.69 -8.81 -30.62
CA TRP A 197 5.45 -10.06 -29.89
C TRP A 197 5.61 -11.27 -30.81
N SER A 198 5.07 -11.22 -32.03
CA SER A 198 5.27 -12.27 -33.04
C SER A 198 6.73 -12.48 -33.42
N ARG A 199 7.57 -11.43 -33.44
CA ARG A 199 9.01 -11.55 -33.73
C ARG A 199 9.81 -12.11 -32.56
N CYS A 200 9.40 -11.81 -31.32
CA CYS A 200 10.07 -12.28 -30.11
C CYS A 200 9.56 -13.66 -29.65
N THR A 201 8.40 -14.10 -30.15
CA THR A 201 7.88 -15.45 -29.91
C THR A 201 8.66 -16.43 -30.80
N PRO A 202 9.41 -17.39 -30.22
CA PRO A 202 10.13 -18.38 -31.00
C PRO A 202 9.15 -19.15 -31.89
N HIS A 203 9.57 -19.47 -33.12
CA HIS A 203 8.85 -20.48 -33.90
C HIS A 203 8.94 -21.80 -33.15
N LEU A 204 7.80 -22.26 -32.64
CA LEU A 204 7.72 -23.59 -32.05
C LEU A 204 8.15 -24.60 -33.12
N PRO A 205 8.94 -25.62 -32.76
CA PRO A 205 9.32 -26.66 -33.71
C PRO A 205 8.07 -27.24 -34.35
N GLU A 206 8.09 -27.46 -35.67
CA GLU A 206 7.03 -28.24 -36.32
C GLU A 206 6.92 -29.59 -35.61
N SER A 207 5.70 -30.04 -35.29
CA SER A 207 5.48 -31.28 -34.57
C SER A 207 5.84 -32.49 -35.46
N THR A 208 7.13 -32.74 -35.63
CA THR A 208 7.64 -33.90 -36.34
C THR A 208 7.53 -35.10 -35.41
N GLU A 209 6.46 -35.86 -35.61
CA GLU A 209 6.25 -37.23 -35.15
C GLU A 209 6.27 -37.51 -33.64
N THR A 210 5.10 -37.91 -33.15
CA THR A 210 4.82 -38.58 -31.86
C THR A 210 5.08 -37.77 -30.59
N SER A 211 4.00 -37.26 -29.99
CA SER A 211 3.47 -37.66 -28.66
C SER A 211 4.43 -37.82 -27.46
N LYS A 212 5.70 -37.45 -27.52
CA LYS A 212 6.60 -37.48 -26.37
C LYS A 212 6.41 -36.17 -25.63
N LEU A 213 5.51 -36.20 -24.66
CA LEU A 213 5.45 -35.19 -23.61
C LEU A 213 6.89 -34.90 -23.15
N ILE A 214 7.31 -33.64 -23.25
CA ILE A 214 8.58 -33.20 -22.69
C ILE A 214 8.53 -33.58 -21.19
N PRO A 215 9.54 -34.27 -20.65
CA PRO A 215 9.50 -34.67 -19.25
C PRO A 215 9.39 -33.43 -18.36
N VAL A 216 8.54 -33.51 -17.35
CA VAL A 216 8.39 -32.47 -16.33
C VAL A 216 9.79 -32.16 -15.75
N PRO A 217 10.22 -30.88 -15.76
CA PRO A 217 11.49 -30.49 -15.15
C PRO A 217 11.58 -30.90 -13.68
N ARG A 218 12.81 -31.08 -13.15
CA ARG A 218 12.97 -31.31 -11.72
C ARG A 218 12.44 -30.10 -10.93
N PRO A 219 11.78 -30.31 -9.77
CA PRO A 219 11.33 -29.21 -8.94
C PRO A 219 12.51 -28.31 -8.54
N ASN A 220 12.27 -27.00 -8.48
CA ASN A 220 13.22 -26.05 -7.91
C ASN A 220 13.43 -26.39 -6.43
N PRO A 221 14.68 -26.55 -5.95
CA PRO A 221 14.95 -26.86 -4.54
C PRO A 221 14.55 -25.74 -3.57
N LEU A 222 14.34 -24.52 -4.06
CA LEU A 222 13.92 -23.35 -3.29
C LEU A 222 12.70 -22.69 -3.97
N PRO A 223 11.51 -23.33 -3.92
CA PRO A 223 10.32 -22.78 -4.55
C PRO A 223 9.91 -21.48 -3.85
N SER A 224 9.58 -20.46 -4.64
CA SER A 224 9.01 -19.22 -4.10
C SER A 224 7.53 -19.36 -3.84
N VAL A 225 7.05 -18.70 -2.78
CA VAL A 225 5.64 -18.38 -2.61
C VAL A 225 5.49 -16.88 -2.80
N SER A 226 4.87 -16.48 -3.92
CA SER A 226 4.55 -15.08 -4.17
C SER A 226 3.19 -14.75 -3.56
N ILE A 227 3.00 -13.52 -3.08
CA ILE A 227 1.69 -13.04 -2.64
C ILE A 227 1.36 -11.73 -3.35
N SER A 228 0.20 -11.69 -3.99
CA SER A 228 -0.31 -10.52 -4.69
C SER A 228 -1.65 -10.07 -4.10
N SER A 229 -1.77 -8.76 -3.84
CA SER A 229 -3.04 -8.17 -3.45
C SER A 229 -3.87 -7.81 -4.69
N MET A 230 -5.07 -8.38 -4.77
CA MET A 230 -6.07 -8.10 -5.80
C MET A 230 -7.04 -6.99 -5.39
N GLY A 231 -7.02 -6.56 -4.12
CA GLY A 231 -7.90 -5.51 -3.61
C GLY A 231 -9.40 -5.87 -3.65
N LEU A 232 -10.22 -4.90 -4.05
CA LEU A 232 -11.67 -5.07 -4.18
C LEU A 232 -12.02 -5.62 -5.58
N ILE A 233 -12.17 -6.94 -5.71
CA ILE A 233 -12.43 -7.61 -7.00
C ILE A 233 -13.75 -7.14 -7.60
N ASP A 234 -14.74 -6.77 -6.78
CA ASP A 234 -16.02 -6.21 -7.23
C ASP A 234 -15.87 -4.94 -8.11
N LYS A 235 -14.73 -4.22 -8.00
CA LYS A 235 -14.42 -3.05 -8.85
C LYS A 235 -13.81 -3.43 -10.20
N ILE A 236 -13.30 -4.65 -10.33
CA ILE A 236 -12.68 -5.18 -11.55
C ILE A 236 -13.73 -6.00 -12.32
N ILE A 237 -14.42 -6.90 -11.61
CA ILE A 237 -15.43 -7.79 -12.16
C ILE A 237 -16.73 -7.56 -11.37
N THR A 238 -17.70 -6.92 -12.03
CA THR A 238 -19.01 -6.70 -11.41
C THR A 238 -19.70 -8.05 -11.15
N PRO A 239 -20.19 -8.32 -9.92
CA PRO A 239 -20.76 -9.64 -9.56
C PRO A 239 -21.95 -10.09 -10.41
N ARG A 240 -22.65 -9.14 -11.04
CA ARG A 240 -23.76 -9.40 -11.96
C ARG A 240 -23.73 -8.39 -13.11
N CYS A 241 -23.80 -8.89 -14.34
CA CYS A 241 -23.93 -8.07 -15.54
C CYS A 241 -25.09 -8.62 -16.38
N GLY A 242 -26.23 -7.91 -16.36
CA GLY A 242 -27.47 -8.40 -16.97
C GLY A 242 -27.91 -9.73 -16.38
N LEU A 243 -27.99 -10.76 -17.24
CA LEU A 243 -28.36 -12.13 -16.88
C LEU A 243 -27.19 -12.98 -16.37
N VAL A 244 -25.95 -12.49 -16.45
CA VAL A 244 -24.75 -13.23 -16.05
C VAL A 244 -24.40 -12.90 -14.61
N GLU A 245 -24.19 -13.94 -13.80
CA GLU A 245 -23.75 -13.83 -12.41
C GLU A 245 -22.40 -14.50 -12.21
N VAL A 246 -21.43 -13.75 -11.69
CA VAL A 246 -20.09 -14.24 -11.34
C VAL A 246 -20.09 -14.72 -9.89
N LYS A 247 -19.78 -16.00 -9.67
CA LYS A 247 -19.83 -16.63 -8.33
C LYS A 247 -18.46 -16.72 -7.65
N ASN A 248 -17.43 -17.12 -8.37
CA ASN A 248 -16.10 -17.37 -7.82
C ASN A 248 -15.04 -16.91 -8.82
N PRO A 249 -14.73 -15.60 -8.87
CA PRO A 249 -13.66 -15.12 -9.72
C PRO A 249 -12.33 -15.61 -9.16
N TRP A 250 -11.49 -16.13 -10.04
CA TRP A 250 -10.13 -16.55 -9.74
C TRP A 250 -9.17 -15.88 -10.72
N VAL A 251 -7.92 -15.75 -10.30
CA VAL A 251 -6.83 -15.21 -11.10
C VAL A 251 -5.74 -16.29 -11.14
N THR A 252 -5.08 -16.40 -12.29
CA THR A 252 -3.93 -17.28 -12.48
C THR A 252 -2.77 -16.47 -13.01
N GLY A 253 -1.57 -16.83 -12.58
CA GLY A 253 -0.31 -16.47 -13.23
C GLY A 253 0.26 -17.67 -13.99
N GLU A 254 1.39 -17.48 -14.66
CA GLU A 254 2.19 -18.59 -15.19
C GLU A 254 3.15 -19.09 -14.09
N GLU A 255 2.68 -20.01 -13.25
CA GLU A 255 3.54 -20.70 -12.29
C GLU A 255 4.27 -21.84 -13.01
N LEU A 256 5.31 -21.54 -13.80
CA LEU A 256 6.04 -22.54 -14.61
C LEU A 256 7.01 -23.42 -13.79
N SER A 257 6.85 -23.46 -12.47
CA SER A 257 7.72 -24.19 -11.54
C SER A 257 6.91 -24.69 -10.36
N ASN A 258 7.54 -25.43 -9.43
CA ASN A 258 6.92 -25.85 -8.17
C ASN A 258 6.73 -24.70 -7.15
N GLY A 259 6.73 -23.44 -7.58
CA GLY A 259 6.31 -22.30 -6.75
C GLY A 259 4.80 -22.23 -6.57
N LEU A 260 4.35 -21.36 -5.66
CA LEU A 260 2.93 -21.05 -5.47
C LEU A 260 2.68 -19.55 -5.69
N GLY A 261 1.68 -19.24 -6.50
CA GLY A 261 1.16 -17.89 -6.67
C GLY A 261 -0.05 -17.67 -5.77
N VAL A 262 0.09 -16.92 -4.69
CA VAL A 262 -1.00 -16.66 -3.73
C VAL A 262 -1.64 -15.31 -3.99
N PHE A 263 -2.97 -15.25 -3.96
CA PHE A 263 -3.74 -14.05 -4.25
C PHE A 263 -4.70 -13.75 -3.11
N LEU A 264 -4.61 -12.53 -2.58
CA LEU A 264 -5.50 -12.02 -1.55
C LEU A 264 -6.41 -10.94 -2.14
N GLY A 265 -7.72 -11.11 -2.04
CA GLY A 265 -8.68 -10.13 -2.51
C GLY A 265 -9.98 -10.18 -1.74
N THR A 266 -10.93 -9.33 -2.12
CA THR A 266 -12.29 -9.40 -1.61
C THR A 266 -13.28 -9.52 -2.76
N PHE A 267 -14.28 -10.39 -2.61
CA PHE A 267 -15.38 -10.52 -3.56
C PHE A 267 -16.70 -10.67 -2.79
N ARG A 268 -17.72 -9.88 -3.14
CA ARG A 268 -19.02 -9.87 -2.45
C ARG A 268 -18.89 -9.69 -0.93
N GLY A 269 -17.99 -8.80 -0.52
CA GLY A 269 -17.75 -8.48 0.89
C GLY A 269 -17.06 -9.59 1.70
N ARG A 270 -16.56 -10.64 1.06
CA ARG A 270 -15.78 -11.71 1.71
C ARG A 270 -14.31 -11.58 1.35
N LEU A 271 -13.44 -11.73 2.34
CA LEU A 271 -12.01 -11.90 2.10
C LEU A 271 -11.78 -13.27 1.47
N CYS A 272 -11.02 -13.31 0.39
CA CYS A 272 -10.72 -14.51 -0.38
C CYS A 272 -9.21 -14.67 -0.49
N LEU A 273 -8.72 -15.84 -0.12
CA LEU A 273 -7.35 -16.28 -0.33
C LEU A 273 -7.39 -17.45 -1.31
N SER A 274 -6.65 -17.34 -2.41
CA SER A 274 -6.55 -18.37 -3.44
C SER A 274 -5.10 -18.60 -3.84
N ALA A 275 -4.81 -19.77 -4.41
CA ALA A 275 -3.49 -20.08 -4.95
C ALA A 275 -3.60 -20.63 -6.37
N THR A 276 -2.59 -20.31 -7.17
CA THR A 276 -2.26 -20.96 -8.44
C THR A 276 -1.03 -21.83 -8.24
N TYR A 277 -1.02 -22.99 -8.86
CA TYR A 277 0.06 -23.96 -8.79
C TYR A 277 0.11 -24.76 -10.10
N ASP A 278 1.27 -25.35 -10.39
CA ASP A 278 1.44 -26.32 -11.47
C ASP A 278 1.21 -27.74 -10.93
N ASP A 279 0.28 -28.44 -11.56
CA ASP A 279 -0.18 -29.77 -11.14
C ASP A 279 0.83 -30.88 -11.44
N ALA A 280 1.94 -30.56 -12.12
CA ALA A 280 3.07 -31.44 -12.28
C ALA A 280 3.88 -31.63 -10.98
N TRP A 281 3.75 -30.72 -10.00
CA TRP A 281 4.49 -30.77 -8.73
C TRP A 281 3.63 -30.70 -7.47
N HIS A 282 2.40 -30.17 -7.56
CA HIS A 282 1.49 -30.03 -6.41
C HIS A 282 0.14 -30.65 -6.72
N ASP A 283 -0.56 -31.10 -5.68
CA ASP A 283 -1.97 -31.45 -5.78
C ASP A 283 -2.88 -30.42 -5.08
N LYS A 284 -4.16 -30.46 -5.44
CA LYS A 284 -5.15 -29.51 -4.92
C LYS A 284 -5.27 -29.59 -3.39
N ALA A 285 -5.20 -30.79 -2.82
CA ALA A 285 -5.39 -30.97 -1.38
C ALA A 285 -4.20 -30.41 -0.60
N GLU A 286 -2.98 -30.62 -1.08
CA GLU A 286 -1.76 -30.01 -0.54
C GLU A 286 -1.84 -28.48 -0.54
N VAL A 287 -2.24 -27.89 -1.67
CA VAL A 287 -2.30 -26.43 -1.80
C VAL A 287 -3.42 -25.85 -0.93
N LEU A 288 -4.55 -26.53 -0.80
CA LEU A 288 -5.62 -26.11 0.12
C LEU A 288 -5.19 -26.21 1.58
N ASP A 289 -4.49 -27.28 1.98
CA ASP A 289 -3.92 -27.39 3.33
C ASP A 289 -2.93 -26.26 3.64
N PHE A 290 -2.09 -25.91 2.66
CA PHE A 290 -1.20 -24.76 2.78
C PHE A 290 -1.97 -23.45 3.03
N LEU A 291 -3.04 -23.19 2.26
CA LEU A 291 -3.88 -22.00 2.44
C LEU A 291 -4.60 -22.01 3.80
N ASP A 292 -5.11 -23.16 4.23
CA ASP A 292 -5.79 -23.31 5.52
C ASP A 292 -4.83 -23.05 6.68
N ARG A 293 -3.57 -23.51 6.59
CA ARG A 293 -2.52 -23.17 7.57
C ARG A 293 -2.22 -21.67 7.60
N CYS A 294 -2.14 -21.01 6.44
CA CYS A 294 -1.99 -19.56 6.38
C CYS A 294 -3.15 -18.84 7.08
N ILE A 295 -4.39 -19.26 6.82
CA ILE A 295 -5.59 -18.68 7.45
C ILE A 295 -5.58 -18.92 8.96
N ALA A 296 -5.25 -20.13 9.41
CA ALA A 296 -5.21 -20.48 10.82
C ALA A 296 -4.23 -19.62 11.61
N ILE A 297 -3.03 -19.36 11.07
CA ILE A 297 -2.04 -18.47 11.70
C ILE A 297 -2.60 -17.05 11.84
N VAL A 298 -3.27 -16.54 10.80
CA VAL A 298 -3.87 -15.19 10.83
C VAL A 298 -5.03 -15.13 11.82
N VAL A 299 -5.90 -16.14 11.87
CA VAL A 299 -7.03 -16.17 12.80
C VAL A 299 -6.57 -16.30 14.25
N GLN A 300 -5.60 -17.16 14.54
CA GLN A 300 -5.02 -17.32 15.89
C GLN A 300 -4.35 -16.05 16.40
N SER A 301 -3.89 -15.17 15.51
CA SER A 301 -3.30 -13.88 15.87
C SER A 301 -4.32 -12.76 16.08
N VAL A 302 -5.62 -13.03 15.90
CA VAL A 302 -6.72 -12.10 16.24
C VAL A 302 -7.34 -12.51 17.59
N PRO A 303 -7.17 -11.72 18.67
CA PRO A 303 -7.81 -12.02 19.95
C PRO A 303 -9.34 -11.96 19.83
N THR A 304 -10.04 -12.92 20.43
CA THR A 304 -11.50 -12.95 20.57
C THR A 304 -12.02 -11.86 21.49
#